data_AF-A0A662ZJW5-F1
#
_entry.id   AF-A0A662ZJW5-F1
#
_cell.length_a   1.000
_cell.length_b   1.000
_cell.length_c   1.000
_cell.angle_alpha   90.00
_cell.angle_beta   90.00
_cell.angle_gamma   90.00
#
_symmetry.space_group_name_H-M   'P 1'
#
loop_
_entity.id
_entity.type
_entity.pdbx_description
1 polymer ?
#
loop_
_entity_poly.entity_id
_entity_poly.type
_entity_poly.pdbx_seq_one_letter_code
_entity_poly.pdbx_strand_id
1 'polypeptide(L)'
;MRLNNTFFGYKIVDGRAVIHEKDAGKVRLLYKGYLSGLSYIDAAKAVGLNLHASSVKMLMRNARYTGDDFYPEIIDRTTFDAAERERLRRCSVLGKKEGQSKEQASGTAPQHFSFRQCLKQFRDPFRQAEYIYSLIERKA
;
A
#
# COMPACT_ATOMS: atom_id res chain seq x y z
N MET A 1 10.83 6.03 -3.02
CA MET A 1 12.29 5.88 -2.87
C MET A 1 12.79 5.10 -4.09
N ARG A 2 13.26 5.80 -5.14
CA ARG A 2 13.93 5.18 -6.31
C ARG A 2 15.43 5.18 -6.00
N LEU A 3 15.91 4.14 -5.32
CA LEU A 3 17.35 3.93 -5.15
C LEU A 3 17.88 3.24 -6.40
N ASN A 4 18.17 4.05 -7.42
CA ASN A 4 18.59 3.62 -8.75
C ASN A 4 17.53 2.76 -9.46
N ASN A 5 17.50 2.76 -10.80
CA ASN A 5 16.47 2.06 -11.57
C ASN A 5 16.69 0.52 -11.60
N THR A 6 17.32 -0.03 -10.57
CA THR A 6 17.81 -1.41 -10.48
C THR A 6 17.04 -2.15 -9.38
N PHE A 7 16.51 -3.33 -9.70
CA PHE A 7 15.77 -4.13 -8.74
C PHE A 7 16.70 -4.70 -7.65
N PHE A 8 16.17 -4.82 -6.44
CA PHE A 8 16.90 -5.39 -5.31
C PHE A 8 17.34 -6.83 -5.64
N GLY A 9 18.57 -7.23 -5.30
CA GLY A 9 19.11 -8.52 -5.75
C GLY A 9 19.86 -8.46 -7.08
N TYR A 10 19.87 -7.31 -7.76
CA TYR A 10 20.65 -7.08 -8.98
C TYR A 10 21.64 -5.93 -8.83
N LYS A 11 22.69 -5.99 -9.65
CA LYS A 11 23.65 -4.89 -9.86
C LYS A 11 23.83 -4.68 -11.36
N ILE A 12 23.91 -3.44 -11.80
CA ILE A 12 24.24 -3.13 -13.19
C ILE A 12 25.77 -3.11 -13.31
N VAL A 13 26.31 -3.93 -14.21
CA VAL A 13 27.74 -4.00 -14.54
C VAL A 13 27.84 -3.92 -16.06
N ASP A 14 28.55 -2.92 -16.58
CA ASP A 14 28.73 -2.66 -18.02
C ASP A 14 27.41 -2.65 -18.80
N GLY A 15 26.39 -1.99 -18.25
CA GLY A 15 25.07 -1.87 -18.88
C GLY A 15 24.20 -3.13 -18.84
N ARG A 16 24.66 -4.22 -18.22
CA ARG A 16 23.90 -5.47 -18.05
C ARG A 16 23.51 -5.69 -16.60
N ALA A 17 22.32 -6.25 -16.34
CA ALA A 17 21.95 -6.66 -15.00
C ALA A 17 22.62 -8.00 -14.66
N VAL A 18 23.29 -8.03 -13.51
CA VAL A 18 23.95 -9.21 -12.96
C VAL A 18 23.38 -9.48 -11.57
N ILE A 19 23.27 -10.75 -11.19
CA ILE A 19 22.78 -11.15 -9.87
C ILE A 19 23.77 -10.69 -8.80
N HIS A 20 23.29 -9.94 -7.80
CA HIS A 20 24.03 -9.65 -6.59
C HIS A 20 23.69 -10.69 -5.53
N GLU A 21 24.49 -11.77 -5.46
CA GLU A 21 24.15 -12.98 -4.69
C GLU A 21 23.74 -12.75 -3.23
N LYS A 22 24.36 -11.79 -2.54
CA LYS A 22 24.00 -11.47 -1.15
C LYS A 22 22.56 -10.98 -1.02
N ASP A 23 22.12 -10.13 -1.95
CA ASP A 23 20.76 -9.59 -1.94
C ASP A 23 19.76 -10.54 -2.61
N ALA A 24 20.17 -11.25 -3.66
CA ALA A 24 19.39 -12.31 -4.29
C ALA A 24 19.07 -13.45 -3.29
N GLY A 25 20.04 -13.80 -2.43
CA GLY A 25 19.83 -14.74 -1.33
C GLY A 25 18.73 -14.29 -0.36
N LYS A 26 18.67 -13.00 -0.03
CA LYS A 26 17.59 -12.43 0.78
C LYS A 26 16.24 -12.51 0.07
N VAL A 27 16.20 -12.29 -1.24
CA VAL A 27 14.96 -12.47 -2.04
C VAL A 27 14.49 -13.92 -1.97
N ARG A 28 15.38 -14.90 -2.19
CA ARG A 28 15.04 -16.33 -2.07
C ARG A 28 14.49 -16.69 -0.69
N LEU A 29 15.14 -16.22 0.37
CA LEU A 29 14.70 -16.45 1.74
C LEU A 29 13.37 -15.74 2.07
N LEU A 30 13.14 -14.55 1.50
CA LEU A 30 11.89 -13.82 1.64
C LEU A 30 10.69 -14.61 1.08
N TYR A 31 10.84 -15.18 -0.12
CA TYR A 31 9.81 -16.05 -0.71
C TYR A 31 9.56 -17.29 0.15
N LYS A 32 10.63 -17.95 0.62
CA LYS A 32 10.53 -19.12 1.49
C LYS A 32 9.79 -18.79 2.80
N GLY A 33 10.12 -17.67 3.44
CA GLY A 33 9.46 -17.23 4.67
C GLY A 33 7.99 -16.88 4.46
N TYR A 34 7.65 -16.20 3.37
CA TYR A 34 6.26 -15.88 3.04
C TYR A 34 5.43 -17.14 2.80
N LEU A 35 5.96 -18.09 2.02
CA LEU A 35 5.32 -19.37 1.72
C LEU A 35 5.23 -20.30 2.94
N SER A 36 6.12 -20.16 3.92
CA SER A 36 6.02 -20.87 5.20
C SER A 36 4.96 -20.29 6.15
N GLY A 37 4.20 -19.27 5.73
CA GLY A 37 3.10 -18.69 6.50
C GLY A 37 3.40 -17.33 7.14
N LEU A 38 4.61 -16.80 7.03
CA LEU A 38 4.92 -15.48 7.59
C LEU A 38 4.16 -14.37 6.85
N SER A 39 3.92 -13.26 7.56
CA SER A 39 3.44 -12.04 6.92
C SER A 39 4.54 -11.43 6.03
N TYR A 40 4.20 -10.53 5.11
CA TYR A 40 5.20 -9.82 4.31
C TYR A 40 6.24 -9.10 5.18
N ILE A 41 5.81 -8.47 6.27
CA ILE A 41 6.71 -7.73 7.17
C ILE A 41 7.62 -8.70 7.92
N ASP A 42 7.07 -9.81 8.44
CA ASP A 42 7.86 -10.74 9.25
C ASP A 42 8.86 -11.51 8.39
N ALA A 43 8.48 -11.90 7.17
CA ALA A 43 9.40 -12.48 6.19
C ALA A 43 10.53 -11.51 5.83
N ALA A 44 10.24 -10.22 5.67
CA ALA A 44 11.25 -9.21 5.38
C ALA A 44 12.19 -8.98 6.57
N LYS A 45 11.65 -8.89 7.79
CA LYS A 45 12.44 -8.78 9.02
C LYS A 45 13.37 -9.98 9.22
N ALA A 46 12.91 -11.19 8.91
CA ALA A 46 13.70 -12.41 9.02
C ALA A 46 14.95 -12.41 8.13
N VAL A 47 14.94 -11.66 7.01
CA VAL A 47 16.08 -11.49 6.10
C VAL A 47 16.83 -10.17 6.30
N GLY A 48 16.55 -9.45 7.39
CA GLY A 48 17.18 -8.18 7.73
C GLY A 48 16.73 -7.00 6.87
N LEU A 49 15.56 -7.09 6.22
CA LEU A 49 14.97 -6.01 5.44
C LEU A 49 13.92 -5.26 6.27
N ASN A 50 14.23 -4.02 6.65
CA ASN A 50 13.28 -3.14 7.33
C ASN A 50 12.49 -2.32 6.29
N LEU A 51 11.52 -2.97 5.63
CA LEU A 51 10.70 -2.38 4.57
C LEU A 51 9.23 -2.32 4.99
N HIS A 52 8.50 -1.34 4.46
CA HIS A 52 7.05 -1.28 4.63
C HIS A 52 6.37 -2.42 3.84
N ALA A 53 5.22 -2.90 4.32
CA ALA A 53 4.48 -4.00 3.69
C ALA A 53 4.20 -3.77 2.18
N SER A 54 3.89 -2.53 1.79
CA SER A 54 3.66 -2.19 0.37
C SER A 54 4.93 -2.36 -0.48
N SER A 55 6.09 -2.03 0.06
CA SER A 55 7.38 -2.19 -0.61
C SER A 55 7.75 -3.65 -0.78
N VAL A 56 7.54 -4.46 0.27
CA VAL A 56 7.76 -5.92 0.19
C VAL A 56 6.81 -6.55 -0.82
N LYS A 57 5.54 -6.15 -0.81
CA LYS A 57 4.56 -6.60 -1.82
C LYS A 57 4.99 -6.21 -3.23
N MET A 58 5.47 -4.98 -3.45
CA MET A 58 5.96 -4.55 -4.77
C MET A 58 7.16 -5.37 -5.23
N LEU A 59 8.08 -5.70 -4.32
CA LEU A 59 9.23 -6.55 -4.58
C LEU A 59 8.77 -7.96 -4.98
N MET A 60 7.95 -8.62 -4.17
CA MET A 60 7.51 -9.99 -4.41
C MET A 60 6.55 -10.16 -5.60
N ARG A 61 5.93 -9.08 -6.09
CA ARG A 61 5.01 -9.14 -7.24
C ARG A 61 5.68 -8.82 -8.57
N ASN A 62 6.97 -8.51 -8.56
CA ASN A 62 7.65 -8.12 -9.78
C ASN A 62 8.08 -9.36 -10.57
N ALA A 63 7.47 -9.56 -11.74
CA ALA A 63 7.76 -10.70 -12.61
C ALA A 63 9.23 -10.77 -13.07
N ARG A 64 9.98 -9.66 -13.02
CA ARG A 64 11.40 -9.65 -13.44
C ARG A 64 12.30 -10.57 -12.61
N TYR A 65 11.87 -10.96 -11.42
CA TYR A 65 12.60 -11.96 -10.62
C TYR A 65 12.56 -13.36 -11.22
N THR A 66 11.61 -13.66 -12.13
CA THR A 66 11.54 -14.93 -12.87
C THR A 66 12.40 -14.94 -14.14
N GLY A 67 13.19 -13.88 -14.35
CA GLY A 67 14.00 -13.70 -15.56
C GLY A 67 13.24 -13.00 -16.69
N ASP A 68 13.94 -12.09 -17.37
CA ASP A 68 13.57 -11.53 -18.68
C ASP A 68 14.84 -11.38 -19.55
N ASP A 69 14.72 -10.76 -20.73
CA ASP A 69 15.86 -10.59 -21.65
C ASP A 69 17.02 -9.76 -21.05
N PHE A 70 16.77 -8.99 -20.00
CA PHE A 70 17.73 -8.09 -19.37
C PHE A 70 18.13 -8.52 -17.95
N TYR A 71 17.19 -9.02 -17.16
CA TYR A 71 17.36 -9.44 -15.77
C TYR A 71 17.48 -10.96 -15.68
N PRO A 72 18.59 -11.50 -15.17
CA PRO A 72 18.72 -12.93 -14.94
C PRO A 72 17.74 -13.42 -13.86
N GLU A 73 17.37 -14.70 -13.92
CA GLU A 73 16.42 -15.30 -12.99
C GLU A 73 17.00 -15.40 -11.57
N ILE A 74 16.22 -14.96 -10.55
CA ILE A 74 16.55 -15.15 -9.13
C ILE A 74 15.59 -16.16 -8.47
N ILE A 75 14.34 -16.21 -8.94
CA ILE A 75 13.26 -17.05 -8.41
C ILE A 75 12.60 -17.81 -9.55
N ASP A 76 12.47 -19.12 -9.39
CA ASP A 76 11.74 -19.94 -10.35
C ASP A 76 10.26 -19.54 -10.45
N ARG A 77 9.73 -19.62 -11.66
CA ARG A 77 8.36 -19.22 -11.98
C ARG A 77 7.32 -19.96 -11.13
N THR A 78 7.57 -21.23 -10.80
CA THR A 78 6.65 -21.99 -9.93
C THR A 78 6.58 -21.43 -8.51
N THR A 79 7.70 -20.92 -7.99
CA THR A 79 7.77 -20.29 -6.66
C THR A 79 7.08 -18.92 -6.67
N PHE A 80 7.26 -18.16 -7.75
CA PHE A 80 6.55 -16.90 -7.96
C PHE A 80 5.03 -17.10 -8.00
N ASP A 81 4.56 -18.06 -8.80
CA ASP A 81 3.15 -18.37 -8.94
C ASP A 81 2.55 -18.95 -7.64
N ALA A 82 3.33 -19.73 -6.87
CA ALA A 82 2.92 -20.18 -5.54
C ALA A 82 2.70 -19.00 -4.58
N ALA A 83 3.58 -18.00 -4.59
CA ALA A 83 3.44 -16.82 -3.74
C ALA A 83 2.22 -15.97 -4.12
N GLU A 84 1.93 -15.81 -5.42
CA GLU A 84 0.72 -15.13 -5.88
C GLU A 84 -0.56 -15.90 -5.51
N ARG A 85 -0.58 -17.23 -5.66
CA ARG A 85 -1.72 -18.06 -5.21
C ARG A 85 -1.97 -17.93 -3.72
N GLU A 86 -0.93 -17.97 -2.90
CA GLU A 86 -1.04 -17.79 -1.45
C GLU A 86 -1.54 -16.39 -1.11
N ARG A 87 -1.09 -15.35 -1.82
CA ARG A 87 -1.61 -13.99 -1.66
C ARG A 87 -3.10 -13.92 -1.97
N LEU A 88 -3.55 -14.50 -3.09
CA LEU A 88 -4.96 -14.52 -3.48
C LEU A 88 -5.82 -15.27 -2.45
N ARG A 89 -5.33 -16.40 -1.95
CA ARG A 89 -5.96 -17.15 -0.86
C ARG A 89 -6.11 -16.29 0.40
N ARG A 90 -5.06 -15.57 0.82
CA ARG A 90 -5.13 -14.68 1.98
C ARG A 90 -6.10 -13.52 1.76
N CYS A 91 -6.15 -12.95 0.55
CA CYS A 91 -7.10 -11.90 0.21
C CYS A 91 -8.56 -12.39 0.30
N SER A 92 -8.86 -13.58 -0.23
CA SER A 92 -10.21 -14.14 -0.21
C SER A 92 -10.68 -14.47 1.21
N VAL A 93 -9.81 -15.04 2.04
CA VAL A 93 -10.09 -15.31 3.47
C VAL A 93 -10.44 -14.03 4.23
N LEU A 94 -9.79 -12.91 3.90
CA LEU A 94 -10.04 -11.60 4.51
C LEU A 94 -11.26 -10.87 3.93
N GLY A 95 -12.02 -11.51 3.02
CA GLY A 95 -13.18 -10.90 2.37
C GLY A 95 -12.83 -9.72 1.45
N LYS A 96 -11.55 -9.54 1.10
CA LYS A 96 -11.08 -8.44 0.24
C LYS A 96 -10.95 -8.95 -1.20
N LYS A 97 -11.65 -8.36 -2.16
CA LYS A 97 -11.36 -8.61 -3.58
C LYS A 97 -10.09 -7.86 -3.99
N GLU A 98 -9.31 -8.43 -4.90
CA GLU A 98 -8.12 -7.76 -5.43
C GLU A 98 -8.52 -6.43 -6.08
N GLY A 99 -7.84 -5.34 -5.70
CA GLY A 99 -8.11 -4.01 -6.25
C GLY A 99 -9.30 -3.26 -5.63
N GLN A 100 -9.98 -3.81 -4.61
CA GLN A 100 -10.98 -3.02 -3.87
C GLN A 100 -10.29 -1.93 -3.04
N SER A 101 -10.40 -0.69 -3.51
CA SER A 101 -10.39 0.48 -2.64
C SER A 101 -11.53 0.35 -1.63
N LYS A 102 -11.40 0.97 -0.45
CA LYS A 102 -12.55 1.15 0.44
C LYS A 102 -13.71 1.67 -0.41
N GLU A 103 -14.87 1.04 -0.33
CA GLU A 103 -16.08 1.59 -0.95
C GLU A 103 -16.15 3.06 -0.56
N GLN A 104 -16.25 3.93 -1.57
CA GLN A 104 -16.48 5.35 -1.30
C GLN A 104 -17.75 5.40 -0.46
N ALA A 105 -17.63 5.93 0.75
CA ALA A 105 -18.78 6.05 1.63
C ALA A 105 -19.89 6.75 0.83
N SER A 106 -20.98 6.05 0.58
CA SER A 106 -22.11 6.55 -0.23
C SER A 106 -22.91 7.63 0.50
N GLY A 107 -22.50 7.99 1.72
CA GLY A 107 -23.03 9.13 2.45
C GLY A 107 -22.49 10.43 1.88
N THR A 108 -23.31 11.16 1.14
CA THR A 108 -23.06 12.57 0.85
C THR A 108 -23.17 13.34 2.17
N ALA A 109 -22.04 13.75 2.75
CA ALA A 109 -22.06 14.73 3.82
C ALA A 109 -22.78 15.99 3.29
N PRO A 110 -23.63 16.65 4.09
CA PRO A 110 -24.27 17.88 3.65
C PRO A 110 -23.21 18.91 3.22
N GLN A 111 -23.28 19.34 1.96
CA GLN A 111 -22.34 20.32 1.39
C GLN A 111 -22.92 21.74 1.38
N HIS A 112 -24.22 21.86 1.65
CA HIS A 112 -24.95 23.12 1.59
C HIS A 112 -25.55 23.44 2.95
N PHE A 113 -25.08 24.56 3.52
CA PHE A 113 -25.56 25.12 4.77
C PHE A 113 -26.05 26.54 4.51
N SER A 114 -27.09 26.94 5.22
CA SER A 114 -27.61 28.30 5.22
C SER A 114 -27.83 28.77 6.65
N PHE A 115 -27.86 30.08 6.84
CA PHE A 115 -28.29 30.66 8.11
C PHE A 115 -29.78 30.96 8.06
N ARG A 116 -30.49 30.65 9.15
CA ARG A 116 -31.81 31.21 9.40
C ARG A 116 -31.73 32.73 9.52
N GLN A 117 -32.87 33.39 9.36
CA GLN A 117 -32.96 34.83 9.50
C GLN A 117 -32.43 35.28 10.87
N CYS A 118 -31.47 36.20 10.86
CA CYS A 118 -30.92 36.80 12.07
C CYS A 118 -31.90 37.86 12.60
N LEU A 119 -32.52 37.59 13.76
CA LEU A 119 -33.54 38.46 14.36
C LEU A 119 -33.02 39.27 15.55
N LYS A 120 -31.84 38.92 16.07
CA LYS A 120 -31.28 39.48 17.31
C LYS A 120 -29.82 39.87 17.10
N GLN A 121 -29.42 40.97 17.73
CA GLN A 121 -28.03 41.39 17.78
C GLN A 121 -27.63 41.68 19.23
N PHE A 122 -26.48 41.14 19.63
CA PHE A 122 -25.91 41.26 20.95
C PHE A 122 -24.65 42.13 20.89
N ARG A 123 -24.41 42.92 21.94
CA ARG A 123 -23.18 43.73 22.06
C ARG A 123 -21.95 42.90 22.39
N ASP A 124 -22.14 41.82 23.14
CA ASP A 124 -21.07 40.88 23.48
C ASP A 124 -20.71 40.06 22.22
N PRO A 125 -19.46 40.18 21.72
CA PRO A 125 -19.01 39.46 20.54
C PRO A 125 -19.10 37.93 20.67
N PHE A 126 -18.83 37.38 21.87
CA PHE A 126 -18.87 35.93 22.08
C PHE A 126 -20.30 35.41 21.99
N ARG A 127 -21.22 36.11 22.65
CA ARG A 127 -22.65 35.80 22.61
C ARG A 127 -23.26 36.00 21.22
N GLN A 128 -22.78 37.01 20.48
CA GLN A 128 -23.19 37.22 19.08
C GLN A 128 -22.72 36.07 18.18
N ALA A 129 -21.49 35.58 18.35
CA ALA A 129 -20.97 34.46 17.57
C ALA A 129 -21.71 33.15 17.88
N GLU A 130 -21.95 32.85 19.17
CA GLU A 130 -22.75 31.70 19.59
C GLU A 130 -24.14 31.71 18.95
N TYR A 131 -24.81 32.87 18.99
CA TYR A 131 -26.12 33.04 18.37
C TYR A 131 -26.07 32.80 16.84
N ILE A 132 -25.09 33.38 16.13
CA ILE A 132 -24.95 33.17 14.67
C ILE A 132 -24.73 31.69 14.34
N TYR A 133 -23.87 30.98 15.06
CA TYR A 133 -23.62 29.56 14.81
C TYR A 133 -24.87 28.70 15.07
N SER A 134 -25.70 29.07 16.05
CA SER A 134 -26.97 28.38 16.31
C SER A 134 -27.99 28.49 15.17
N LEU A 135 -27.81 29.45 14.24
CA LEU A 135 -28.69 29.65 13.08
C LEU A 135 -28.29 28.80 11.86
N ILE A 136 -27.15 28.10 11.90
CA ILE A 136 -26.74 27.21 10.80
C ILE A 136 -27.72 26.06 10.68
N GLU A 137 -28.34 25.92 9.51
CA GLU A 137 -29.17 24.77 9.17
C GLU A 137 -28.69 24.13 7.87
N ARG A 138 -28.98 22.83 7.75
CA ARG A 138 -28.77 22.10 6.51
C ARG A 138 -29.92 22.42 5.56
N LYS A 139 -29.59 22.80 4.32
CA LYS A 139 -30.60 22.91 3.26
C LYS A 139 -31.15 21.51 2.95
N ALA A 140 -32.47 21.34 3.02
CA ALA A 140 -33.15 20.09 2.69
C ALA A 140 -32.95 19.72 1.22
#